data_AF-A0A5M3W728-F1
#
_entry.id   AF-A0A5M3W728-F1
#
_cell.length_a   1.000
_cell.length_b   1.000
_cell.length_c   1.000
_cell.angle_alpha   90.00
_cell.angle_beta   90.00
_cell.angle_gamma   90.00
#
_symmetry.space_group_name_H-M   'P 1'
#
loop_
_entity.id
_entity.type
_entity.pdbx_description
1 polymer ?
#
loop_
_entity_poly.entity_id
_entity_poly.type
_entity_poly.pdbx_seq_one_letter_code
_entity_poly.pdbx_strand_id
1 'polypeptide(L)'
;MTPKPEGTTPNNPEPVSPNNPEGLSHPEPEVLPTSEPNGPRTDEPGDLSTAEPDHVSAATPDRVPTAEPDGLSTDEPNGLSTYVLAAMRLASGTDPVPDRVSTDAVAAYALRLPGAIIATPTDVAAASGARSGSEPQRHRFTTDTLTIDIELTLTNGRLEVAGHLTPAPAPDTWIEIRTPHISKIRTPTPDGHFAATGLPPGWLSIVHHHPENPSTATRWLRARA
;
A
#
# COMPACT_ATOMS: atom_id res chain seq x y z
N MET A 1 -42.63 40.43 -47.14
CA MET A 1 -41.61 40.03 -48.13
C MET A 1 -40.25 40.33 -47.53
N THR A 2 -39.47 39.29 -47.32
CA THR A 2 -38.18 39.20 -46.61
C THR A 2 -37.04 39.98 -47.26
N PRO A 3 -36.08 40.46 -46.47
CA PRO A 3 -34.68 40.39 -46.86
C PRO A 3 -33.96 39.23 -46.15
N LYS A 4 -33.20 38.54 -46.98
CA LYS A 4 -32.28 37.41 -46.86
C LYS A 4 -31.25 37.57 -45.72
N PRO A 5 -30.85 36.51 -45.00
CA PRO A 5 -29.69 36.58 -44.11
C PRO A 5 -28.39 36.49 -44.94
N GLU A 6 -27.54 37.50 -44.81
CA GLU A 6 -26.17 37.49 -45.32
C GLU A 6 -25.27 36.70 -44.37
N GLY A 7 -24.43 35.83 -44.93
CA GLY A 7 -23.55 34.94 -44.19
C GLY A 7 -22.37 35.69 -43.58
N THR A 8 -22.12 35.45 -42.30
CA THR A 8 -20.91 35.88 -41.61
C THR A 8 -19.91 34.71 -41.59
N THR A 9 -18.82 34.88 -42.31
CA THR A 9 -17.60 34.04 -42.29
C THR A 9 -17.03 33.95 -40.86
N PRO A 10 -16.49 32.80 -40.42
CA PRO A 10 -15.84 32.70 -39.11
C PRO A 10 -14.50 33.43 -39.12
N ASN A 11 -14.31 34.40 -38.22
CA ASN A 11 -13.00 34.99 -37.95
C ASN A 11 -12.14 33.96 -37.21
N ASN A 12 -11.08 33.50 -37.88
CA ASN A 12 -10.01 32.67 -37.33
C ASN A 12 -9.06 33.58 -36.53
N PRO A 13 -8.78 33.33 -35.24
CA PRO A 13 -7.82 34.17 -34.51
C PRO A 13 -6.38 33.87 -34.95
N GLU A 14 -5.60 34.93 -35.16
CA GLU A 14 -4.18 34.89 -35.54
C GLU A 14 -3.28 34.25 -34.46
N PRO A 15 -2.14 33.63 -34.83
CA PRO A 15 -1.21 33.06 -33.86
C PRO A 15 -0.43 34.15 -33.12
N VAL A 16 -0.57 34.20 -31.79
CA VAL A 16 0.20 35.08 -30.90
C VAL A 16 1.63 34.54 -30.74
N SER A 17 2.62 35.31 -31.18
CA SER A 17 4.04 35.09 -30.89
C SER A 17 4.32 35.25 -29.39
N PRO A 18 5.14 34.38 -28.75
CA PRO A 18 5.55 34.61 -27.38
C PRO A 18 6.57 35.74 -27.28
N ASN A 19 6.24 36.76 -26.48
CA ASN A 19 7.15 37.83 -26.08
C ASN A 19 8.33 37.24 -25.29
N ASN A 20 9.54 37.65 -25.68
CA ASN A 20 10.80 37.35 -25.00
C ASN A 20 11.09 38.45 -23.96
N PRO A 21 11.29 38.16 -22.66
CA PRO A 21 11.71 39.18 -21.72
C PRO A 21 13.24 39.32 -21.71
N GLU A 22 13.73 40.50 -22.11
CA GLU A 22 15.12 40.91 -21.91
C GLU A 22 15.38 41.30 -20.44
N GLY A 23 16.51 40.83 -19.91
CA GLY A 23 17.36 41.65 -19.04
C GLY A 23 17.14 41.61 -17.52
N LEU A 24 17.52 40.51 -16.86
CA LEU A 24 18.01 40.54 -15.48
C LEU A 24 19.31 39.73 -15.39
N SER A 25 20.44 40.45 -15.35
CA SER A 25 21.79 39.90 -15.18
C SER A 25 21.88 39.10 -13.88
N HIS A 26 22.11 37.80 -13.99
CA HIS A 26 22.52 36.94 -12.89
C HIS A 26 24.06 36.83 -12.90
N PRO A 27 24.75 36.86 -11.76
CA PRO A 27 26.19 36.60 -11.73
C PRO A 27 26.47 35.16 -12.20
N GLU A 28 27.50 35.00 -13.04
CA GLU A 28 28.02 33.70 -13.49
C GLU A 28 28.29 32.77 -12.29
N PRO A 29 27.93 31.48 -12.36
CA PRO A 29 28.35 30.52 -11.34
C PRO A 29 29.86 30.29 -11.48
N GLU A 30 30.61 30.52 -10.40
CA GLU A 30 32.01 30.13 -10.31
C GLU A 30 32.13 28.62 -10.59
N VAL A 31 32.97 28.28 -11.57
CA VAL A 31 33.29 26.91 -11.94
C VAL A 31 34.20 26.33 -10.85
N LEU A 32 33.61 25.61 -9.90
CA LEU A 32 34.38 24.76 -8.98
C LEU A 32 34.98 23.60 -9.80
N PRO A 33 36.28 23.26 -9.63
CA PRO A 33 36.89 22.19 -10.38
C PRO A 33 36.18 20.86 -10.09
N THR A 34 35.71 20.19 -11.13
CA THR A 34 35.18 18.83 -11.06
C THR A 34 36.30 17.88 -10.68
N SER A 35 36.34 17.48 -9.41
CA SER A 35 37.03 16.24 -9.02
C SER A 35 36.25 15.07 -9.61
N GLU A 36 36.86 14.38 -10.57
CA GLU A 36 36.34 13.14 -11.14
C GLU A 36 36.00 12.13 -10.01
N PRO A 37 34.90 11.37 -10.12
CA PRO A 37 34.66 10.30 -9.16
C PRO A 37 35.69 9.21 -9.42
N ASN A 38 36.69 9.10 -8.53
CA ASN A 38 37.52 7.91 -8.46
C ASN A 38 36.58 6.71 -8.28
N GLY A 39 36.54 5.83 -9.28
CA GLY A 39 35.83 4.55 -9.19
C GLY A 39 36.26 3.77 -7.95
N PRO A 40 35.42 2.84 -7.43
CA PRO A 40 35.81 2.05 -6.27
C PRO A 40 37.09 1.30 -6.60
N ARG A 41 38.18 1.66 -5.92
CA ARG A 41 39.38 0.83 -5.87
C ARG A 41 38.95 -0.48 -5.21
N THR A 42 39.12 -1.57 -5.94
CA THR A 42 39.20 -2.90 -5.35
C THR A 42 40.42 -2.90 -4.44
N ASP A 43 40.21 -2.70 -3.15
CA ASP A 43 41.19 -3.07 -2.15
C ASP A 43 41.26 -4.61 -2.15
N GLU A 44 42.38 -5.15 -2.63
CA GLU A 44 42.77 -6.53 -2.33
C GLU A 44 42.72 -6.73 -0.81
N PRO A 45 42.07 -7.79 -0.29
CA PRO A 45 42.19 -8.09 1.12
C PRO A 45 43.63 -8.53 1.37
N GLY A 46 44.41 -7.66 2.03
CA GLY A 46 45.72 -8.02 2.56
C GLY A 46 45.61 -9.20 3.52
N ASP A 47 46.60 -10.08 3.49
CA ASP A 47 46.77 -11.22 4.39
C ASP A 47 46.57 -10.80 5.85
N LEU A 48 45.37 -11.06 6.38
CA LEU A 48 45.12 -11.03 7.80
C LEU A 48 45.52 -12.39 8.36
N SER A 49 46.75 -12.44 8.86
CA SER A 49 47.23 -13.47 9.77
C SER A 49 46.19 -13.68 10.88
N THR A 50 45.45 -14.78 10.81
CA THR A 50 44.56 -15.23 11.88
C THR A 50 45.44 -15.57 13.07
N ALA A 51 45.42 -14.71 14.10
CA ALA A 51 45.80 -15.12 15.44
C ALA A 51 44.89 -16.29 15.84
N GLU A 52 45.49 -17.43 16.19
CA GLU A 52 44.80 -18.59 16.75
C GLU A 52 43.95 -18.15 17.95
N PRO A 53 42.69 -18.57 18.07
CA PRO A 53 41.96 -18.38 19.30
C PRO A 53 42.56 -19.31 20.35
N ASP A 54 43.01 -18.73 21.46
CA ASP A 54 43.40 -19.47 22.66
C ASP A 54 42.32 -20.50 23.04
N HIS A 55 42.77 -21.71 23.33
CA HIS A 55 41.96 -22.85 23.73
C HIS A 55 41.01 -22.51 24.89
N VAL A 56 39.73 -22.32 24.58
CA VAL A 56 38.66 -22.39 25.59
C VAL A 56 38.11 -23.81 25.57
N SER A 57 38.48 -24.60 26.57
CA SER A 57 37.91 -25.93 26.83
C SER A 57 36.39 -25.84 26.82
N ALA A 58 35.77 -26.45 25.81
CA ALA A 58 34.35 -26.74 25.85
C ALA A 58 34.10 -27.67 27.05
N ALA A 59 33.40 -27.17 28.06
CA ALA A 59 32.84 -28.01 29.10
C ALA A 59 31.86 -28.99 28.44
N THR A 60 32.17 -30.28 28.52
CA THR A 60 31.27 -31.37 28.17
C THR A 60 29.93 -31.15 28.89
N PRO A 61 28.77 -31.18 28.21
CA PRO A 61 27.52 -31.21 28.95
C PRO A 61 27.44 -32.55 29.68
N ASP A 62 27.27 -32.48 31.00
CA ASP A 62 27.02 -33.67 31.82
C ASP A 62 25.83 -34.44 31.25
N ARG A 63 26.01 -35.76 31.09
CA ARG A 63 24.95 -36.68 30.70
C ARG A 63 23.83 -36.60 31.74
N VAL A 64 22.67 -36.06 31.35
CA VAL A 64 21.43 -36.28 32.10
C VAL A 64 21.12 -37.77 32.03
N PRO A 65 20.94 -38.48 33.16
CA PRO A 65 20.56 -39.88 33.13
C PRO A 65 19.17 -39.98 32.48
N THR A 66 19.07 -40.84 31.46
CA THR A 66 17.80 -41.27 30.88
C THR A 66 16.96 -41.89 31.99
N ALA A 67 16.00 -41.13 32.52
CA ALA A 67 14.88 -41.73 33.22
C ALA A 67 14.02 -42.42 32.16
N GLU A 68 14.01 -43.76 32.17
CA GLU A 68 13.02 -44.54 31.45
C GLU A 68 11.63 -44.04 31.85
N PRO A 69 10.71 -43.74 30.92
CA PRO A 69 9.36 -43.41 31.30
C PRO A 69 8.68 -44.69 31.78
N ASP A 70 8.45 -44.78 33.08
CA ASP A 70 7.57 -45.77 33.67
C ASP A 70 6.19 -45.68 33.02
N GLY A 71 5.81 -46.75 32.32
CA GLY A 71 4.43 -47.15 32.02
C GLY A 71 3.53 -46.12 31.33
N LEU A 72 3.73 -45.91 30.02
CA LEU A 72 2.63 -45.41 29.18
C LEU A 72 1.68 -46.58 28.88
N SER A 73 0.55 -46.60 29.59
CA SER A 73 -0.62 -47.37 29.23
C SER A 73 -0.93 -47.14 27.75
N THR A 74 -0.91 -48.21 26.95
CA THR A 74 -1.40 -48.23 25.58
C THR A 74 -2.91 -47.98 25.58
N ASP A 75 -3.32 -46.72 25.66
CA ASP A 75 -4.58 -46.27 25.09
C ASP A 75 -4.23 -45.48 23.83
N GLU A 76 -4.62 -46.01 22.68
CA GLU A 76 -4.48 -45.34 21.39
C GLU A 76 -5.00 -43.90 21.47
N PRO A 77 -4.22 -42.88 21.08
CA PRO A 77 -4.75 -41.54 21.00
C PRO A 77 -5.41 -41.40 19.63
N ASN A 78 -6.55 -42.06 19.42
CA ASN A 78 -7.31 -41.97 18.18
C ASN A 78 -8.06 -40.61 18.04
N GLY A 79 -7.47 -39.55 18.57
CA GLY A 79 -8.10 -38.24 18.74
C GLY A 79 -7.15 -37.06 18.95
N LEU A 80 -5.82 -37.22 18.78
CA LEU A 80 -4.97 -36.03 18.60
C LEU A 80 -5.43 -35.35 17.31
N SER A 81 -6.19 -34.27 17.47
CA SER A 81 -6.74 -33.48 16.39
C SER A 81 -5.67 -33.30 15.32
N THR A 82 -6.03 -33.56 14.06
CA THR A 82 -5.16 -33.34 12.90
C THR A 82 -4.48 -31.96 12.95
N TYR A 83 -5.13 -30.98 13.57
CA TYR A 83 -4.58 -29.65 13.83
C TYR A 83 -3.40 -29.64 14.81
N VAL A 84 -3.43 -30.43 15.88
CA VAL A 84 -2.34 -30.54 16.87
C VAL A 84 -1.12 -31.24 16.25
N LEU A 85 -1.34 -32.32 15.49
CA LEU A 85 -0.27 -33.00 14.76
C LEU A 85 0.32 -32.10 13.66
N ALA A 86 -0.50 -31.35 12.94
CA ALA A 86 -0.04 -30.36 11.97
C ALA A 86 0.76 -29.22 12.65
N ALA A 87 0.27 -28.68 13.77
CA ALA A 87 0.95 -27.64 14.53
C ALA A 87 2.30 -28.13 15.08
N MET A 88 2.38 -29.37 15.60
CA MET A 88 3.64 -29.96 16.04
C MET A 88 4.61 -30.19 14.89
N ARG A 89 4.14 -30.65 13.71
CA ARG A 89 4.98 -30.84 12.52
C ARG A 89 5.51 -29.53 11.94
N LEU A 90 4.67 -28.48 11.94
CA LEU A 90 5.08 -27.12 11.58
C LEU A 90 6.14 -26.60 12.58
N ALA A 91 5.90 -26.78 13.89
CA ALA A 91 6.82 -26.33 14.94
C ALA A 91 8.14 -27.11 14.97
N SER A 92 8.13 -28.40 14.61
CA SER A 92 9.34 -29.23 14.51
C SER A 92 10.11 -29.04 13.19
N GLY A 93 9.62 -28.18 12.29
CA GLY A 93 10.20 -27.99 10.95
C GLY A 93 10.08 -29.21 10.04
N THR A 94 9.27 -30.21 10.42
CA THR A 94 9.06 -31.45 9.65
C THR A 94 8.10 -31.24 8.47
N ASP A 95 7.27 -30.19 8.54
CA ASP A 95 6.46 -29.71 7.42
C ASP A 95 6.75 -28.21 7.24
N PRO A 96 7.66 -27.81 6.32
CA PRO A 96 7.95 -26.40 6.10
C PRO A 96 6.73 -25.68 5.52
N VAL A 97 6.48 -24.44 5.96
CA VAL A 97 5.42 -23.62 5.39
C VAL A 97 5.64 -23.50 3.88
N PRO A 98 4.65 -23.83 3.03
CA PRO A 98 4.82 -23.76 1.58
C PRO A 98 5.28 -22.38 1.12
N ASP A 99 6.24 -22.33 0.19
CA ASP A 99 6.87 -21.08 -0.26
C ASP A 99 5.87 -19.99 -0.65
N ARG A 100 4.77 -20.37 -1.31
CA ARG A 100 3.70 -19.44 -1.68
C ARG A 100 3.09 -18.73 -0.49
N VAL A 101 2.89 -19.43 0.63
CA VAL A 101 2.26 -18.86 1.84
C VAL A 101 3.21 -17.88 2.48
N SER A 102 4.49 -18.22 2.61
CA SER A 102 5.52 -17.30 3.11
C SER A 102 5.66 -16.08 2.20
N THR A 103 5.68 -16.27 0.89
CA THR A 103 5.76 -15.19 -0.10
C THR A 103 4.54 -14.27 -0.02
N ASP A 104 3.34 -14.84 0.02
CA ASP A 104 2.09 -14.09 0.14
C ASP A 104 1.99 -13.36 1.49
N ALA A 105 2.47 -13.97 2.57
CA ALA A 105 2.50 -13.35 3.89
C ALA A 105 3.46 -12.15 3.92
N VAL A 106 4.65 -12.26 3.32
CA VAL A 106 5.59 -11.15 3.17
C VAL A 106 4.99 -10.05 2.29
N ALA A 107 4.36 -10.41 1.17
CA ALA A 107 3.68 -9.45 0.29
C ALA A 107 2.54 -8.72 1.03
N ALA A 108 1.71 -9.43 1.79
CA ALA A 108 0.65 -8.84 2.59
C ALA A 108 1.20 -7.96 3.72
N TYR A 109 2.31 -8.37 4.36
CA TYR A 109 2.97 -7.57 5.39
C TYR A 109 3.53 -6.26 4.81
N ALA A 110 4.11 -6.30 3.61
CA ALA A 110 4.60 -5.13 2.91
C ALA A 110 3.50 -4.10 2.57
N LEU A 111 2.23 -4.52 2.54
CA LEU A 111 1.09 -3.62 2.34
C LEU A 111 0.71 -2.83 3.61
N ARG A 112 1.26 -3.17 4.78
CA ARG A 112 1.02 -2.44 6.03
C ARG A 112 1.51 -0.99 5.88
N LEU A 113 0.78 -0.06 6.51
CA LEU A 113 1.21 1.33 6.68
C LEU A 113 1.54 1.57 8.16
N PRO A 114 2.82 1.52 8.56
CA PRO A 114 3.21 1.74 9.96
C PRO A 114 2.79 3.13 10.44
N GLY A 115 2.26 3.21 11.66
CA GLY A 115 1.82 4.47 12.27
C GLY A 115 0.48 5.02 11.78
N ALA A 116 -0.13 4.40 10.76
CA ALA A 116 -1.44 4.83 10.29
C ALA A 116 -2.57 4.39 11.22
N ILE A 117 -3.55 5.28 11.39
CA ILE A 117 -4.80 4.99 12.11
C ILE A 117 -5.69 4.19 11.17
N ILE A 118 -6.12 2.99 11.58
CA ILE A 118 -7.05 2.18 10.79
C ILE A 118 -8.48 2.56 11.14
N ALA A 119 -9.18 3.16 10.18
CA ALA A 119 -10.56 3.58 10.35
C ALA A 119 -11.50 2.37 10.50
N THR A 120 -12.48 2.49 11.40
CA THR A 120 -13.44 1.44 11.69
C THR A 120 -14.53 1.40 10.61
N PRO A 121 -14.84 0.21 10.05
CA PRO A 121 -15.95 0.07 9.12
C PRO A 121 -17.27 0.21 9.86
N THR A 122 -18.18 1.02 9.29
CA THR A 122 -19.52 1.24 9.82
C THR A 122 -20.54 0.83 8.77
N ASP A 123 -21.64 0.20 9.21
CA ASP A 123 -22.69 -0.24 8.29
C ASP A 123 -23.35 0.95 7.59
N VAL A 124 -23.51 0.80 6.28
CA VAL A 124 -24.26 1.73 5.44
C VAL A 124 -25.50 0.99 4.96
N ALA A 125 -26.68 1.49 5.31
CA ALA A 125 -27.93 0.92 4.81
C ALA A 125 -27.93 0.95 3.28
N ALA A 126 -28.23 -0.19 2.66
CA ALA A 126 -28.42 -0.25 1.21
C ALA A 126 -29.52 0.72 0.80
N ALA A 127 -29.26 1.56 -0.20
CA ALA A 127 -30.27 2.45 -0.72
C ALA A 127 -31.35 1.60 -1.40
N SER A 128 -32.50 1.43 -0.74
CA SER A 128 -33.62 0.73 -1.33
C SER A 128 -34.14 1.53 -2.53
N GLY A 129 -33.85 1.05 -3.74
CA GLY A 129 -34.49 1.51 -4.97
C GLY A 129 -33.60 2.27 -5.95
N ALA A 130 -32.74 1.55 -6.67
CA ALA A 130 -32.33 1.95 -8.02
C ALA A 130 -31.95 0.69 -8.81
N ARG A 131 -32.80 0.29 -9.77
CA ARG A 131 -32.49 -0.81 -10.69
C ARG A 131 -31.49 -0.33 -11.74
N SER A 132 -30.21 -0.26 -11.38
CA SER A 132 -29.08 -0.17 -12.32
C SER A 132 -28.29 -1.49 -12.26
N GLY A 133 -27.76 -1.92 -13.40
CA GLY A 133 -27.21 -3.27 -13.64
C GLY A 133 -25.94 -3.66 -12.87
N SER A 134 -25.40 -2.77 -12.03
CA SER A 134 -24.51 -3.10 -10.92
C SER A 134 -24.76 -2.08 -9.81
N GLU A 135 -25.24 -2.51 -8.66
CA GLU A 135 -25.47 -1.59 -7.55
C GLU A 135 -24.10 -1.14 -7.00
N PRO A 136 -23.84 0.18 -6.88
CA PRO A 136 -22.59 0.68 -6.34
C PRO A 136 -22.39 0.17 -4.91
N GLN A 137 -21.21 -0.38 -4.61
CA GLN A 137 -20.91 -0.86 -3.27
C GLN A 137 -20.50 0.33 -2.41
N ARG A 138 -21.40 0.73 -1.52
CA ARG A 138 -21.15 1.84 -0.59
C ARG A 138 -20.57 1.32 0.72
N HIS A 139 -19.51 1.95 1.18
CA HIS A 139 -18.83 1.65 2.43
C HIS A 139 -18.58 2.94 3.20
N ARG A 140 -18.72 2.88 4.52
CA ARG A 140 -18.38 3.97 5.42
C ARG A 140 -17.31 3.53 6.37
N PHE A 141 -16.35 4.43 6.59
CA PHE A 141 -15.30 4.27 7.58
C PHE A 141 -15.27 5.48 8.48
N THR A 142 -15.02 5.26 9.76
CA THR A 142 -15.02 6.31 10.77
C THR A 142 -13.79 6.20 11.66
N THR A 143 -13.24 7.34 12.03
CA THR A 143 -12.37 7.53 13.18
C THR A 143 -13.02 8.55 14.12
N ASP A 144 -12.33 8.92 15.18
CA ASP A 144 -12.80 9.97 16.10
C ASP A 144 -12.97 11.33 15.41
N THR A 145 -12.25 11.57 14.30
CA THR A 145 -12.15 12.89 13.66
C THR A 145 -12.51 12.91 12.18
N LEU A 146 -12.60 11.74 11.52
CA LEU A 146 -12.79 11.65 10.07
C LEU A 146 -13.77 10.53 9.72
N THR A 147 -14.71 10.84 8.84
CA THR A 147 -15.56 9.88 8.13
C THR A 147 -15.14 9.83 6.67
N ILE A 148 -14.96 8.62 6.14
CA ILE A 148 -14.65 8.35 4.74
C ILE A 148 -15.80 7.52 4.17
N ASP A 149 -16.60 8.13 3.30
CA ASP A 149 -17.60 7.44 2.50
C ASP A 149 -16.99 7.04 1.16
N ILE A 150 -17.18 5.79 0.75
CA ILE A 150 -16.58 5.21 -0.44
C ILE A 150 -17.67 4.52 -1.25
N GLU A 151 -17.69 4.76 -2.54
CA GLU A 151 -18.53 4.10 -3.52
C GLU A 151 -17.65 3.40 -4.55
N LEU A 152 -17.87 2.09 -4.71
CA LEU A 152 -17.12 1.25 -5.63
C LEU A 152 -18.03 0.77 -6.75
N THR A 153 -17.62 0.99 -8.00
CA THR A 153 -18.32 0.53 -9.19
C THR A 153 -17.37 -0.26 -10.08
N LEU A 154 -17.80 -1.42 -10.58
CA LEU A 154 -17.02 -2.23 -11.50
C LEU A 154 -17.54 -2.05 -12.93
N THR A 155 -16.80 -1.31 -13.75
CA THR A 155 -17.17 -1.00 -15.14
C THR A 155 -16.16 -1.64 -16.08
N ASN A 156 -16.61 -2.51 -16.99
CA ASN A 156 -15.75 -3.15 -18.00
C ASN A 156 -14.49 -3.84 -17.41
N GLY A 157 -14.63 -4.51 -16.26
CA GLY A 157 -13.52 -5.17 -15.57
C GLY A 157 -12.51 -4.23 -14.90
N ARG A 158 -12.83 -2.93 -14.81
CA ARG A 158 -12.04 -1.92 -14.11
C ARG A 158 -12.82 -1.39 -12.93
N LEU A 159 -12.12 -1.21 -11.81
CA LEU A 159 -12.68 -0.60 -10.63
C LEU A 159 -12.64 0.92 -10.75
N GLU A 160 -13.79 1.53 -10.47
CA GLU A 160 -13.99 2.94 -10.28
C GLU A 160 -14.31 3.20 -8.81
N VAL A 161 -13.63 4.19 -8.25
CA VAL A 161 -13.74 4.59 -6.85
C VAL A 161 -14.14 6.05 -6.81
N ALA A 162 -15.24 6.33 -6.13
CA ALA A 162 -15.59 7.67 -5.70
C ALA A 162 -15.61 7.70 -4.17
N GLY A 163 -15.24 8.82 -3.57
CA GLY A 163 -15.35 8.96 -2.13
C GLY A 163 -15.49 10.40 -1.67
N HIS A 164 -15.82 10.53 -0.40
CA HIS A 164 -16.09 11.79 0.27
C HIS A 164 -15.57 11.75 1.71
N LEU A 165 -14.93 12.85 2.12
CA LEU A 165 -14.35 13.03 3.45
C LEU A 165 -15.19 14.01 4.26
N THR A 166 -15.53 13.64 5.50
CA THR A 166 -16.23 14.52 6.45
C THR A 166 -15.47 14.53 7.78
N PRO A 167 -15.05 15.69 8.32
CA PRO A 167 -15.18 17.03 7.74
C PRO A 167 -14.31 17.23 6.49
N ALA A 168 -14.55 18.33 5.77
CA ALA A 168 -13.72 18.73 4.63
C ALA A 168 -12.24 18.76 5.02
N PRO A 169 -11.36 18.19 4.18
CA PRO A 169 -9.96 18.02 4.52
C PRO A 169 -9.22 19.37 4.48
N ALA A 170 -8.16 19.48 5.28
CA ALA A 170 -7.30 20.66 5.26
C ALA A 170 -6.58 20.82 3.90
N PRO A 171 -6.07 22.02 3.58
CA PRO A 171 -5.15 22.20 2.47
C PRO A 171 -3.95 21.26 2.58
N ASP A 172 -3.32 20.93 1.44
CA ASP A 172 -2.14 20.06 1.36
C ASP A 172 -2.34 18.62 1.86
N THR A 173 -3.60 18.19 1.97
CA THR A 173 -3.96 16.78 2.15
C THR A 173 -4.02 16.05 0.81
N TRP A 174 -3.77 14.75 0.82
CA TRP A 174 -3.96 13.91 -0.36
C TRP A 174 -4.49 12.54 0.00
N ILE A 175 -5.17 11.93 -0.96
CA ILE A 175 -5.67 10.59 -0.90
C ILE A 175 -4.76 9.68 -1.72
N GLU A 176 -4.32 8.58 -1.11
CA GLU A 176 -3.69 7.47 -1.81
C GLU A 176 -4.67 6.29 -1.88
N ILE A 177 -4.99 5.86 -3.09
CA ILE A 177 -5.83 4.70 -3.38
C ILE A 177 -4.89 3.54 -3.68
N ARG A 178 -4.80 2.61 -2.73
CA ARG A 178 -3.86 1.49 -2.76
C ARG A 178 -4.57 0.23 -3.21
N THR A 179 -3.97 -0.50 -4.14
CA THR A 179 -4.32 -1.88 -4.50
C THR A 179 -3.09 -2.76 -4.25
N PRO A 180 -3.18 -4.09 -4.24
CA PRO A 180 -2.00 -4.95 -4.17
C PRO A 180 -1.01 -4.75 -5.33
N HIS A 181 -1.46 -4.13 -6.43
CA HIS A 181 -0.69 -4.01 -7.67
C HIS A 181 -0.18 -2.59 -7.93
N ILE A 182 -0.98 -1.57 -7.59
CA ILE A 182 -0.69 -0.16 -7.86
C ILE A 182 -1.23 0.76 -6.75
N SER A 183 -0.62 1.94 -6.61
CA SER A 183 -1.16 3.07 -5.86
C SER A 183 -1.51 4.23 -6.80
N LYS A 184 -2.58 4.98 -6.53
CA LYS A 184 -2.92 6.23 -7.21
C LYS A 184 -3.12 7.36 -6.20
N ILE A 185 -2.49 8.51 -6.44
CA ILE A 185 -2.63 9.71 -5.60
C ILE A 185 -3.70 10.63 -6.19
N ARG A 186 -4.55 11.20 -5.33
CA ARG A 186 -5.59 12.17 -5.67
C ARG A 186 -5.59 13.30 -4.65
N THR A 187 -5.70 14.54 -5.11
CA THR A 187 -6.00 15.66 -4.23
C THR A 187 -7.53 15.73 -4.08
N PRO A 188 -8.06 15.67 -2.85
CA PRO A 188 -9.50 15.85 -2.65
C PRO A 188 -9.91 17.29 -2.99
N THR A 189 -11.17 17.49 -3.38
CA THR A 189 -11.73 18.82 -3.56
C THR A 189 -11.83 19.53 -2.19
N PRO A 190 -12.04 20.87 -2.15
CA PRO A 190 -12.29 21.58 -0.90
C PRO A 190 -13.50 21.04 -0.12
N ASP A 191 -14.48 20.46 -0.81
CA ASP A 191 -15.65 19.80 -0.20
C ASP A 191 -15.37 18.34 0.20
N GLY A 192 -14.13 17.85 0.06
CA GLY A 192 -13.72 16.50 0.47
C GLY A 192 -13.99 15.39 -0.54
N HIS A 193 -14.37 15.69 -1.78
CA HIS A 193 -14.62 14.67 -2.80
C HIS A 193 -13.32 14.21 -3.48
N PHE A 194 -13.25 12.93 -3.83
CA PHE A 194 -12.18 12.38 -4.66
C PHE A 194 -12.69 11.25 -5.55
N ALA A 195 -12.02 11.01 -6.67
CA ALA A 195 -12.36 9.91 -7.57
C ALA A 195 -11.14 9.35 -8.32
N ALA A 196 -11.17 8.06 -8.62
CA ALA A 196 -10.23 7.41 -9.52
C ALA A 196 -10.89 6.29 -10.32
N THR A 197 -10.50 6.21 -11.59
CA THR A 197 -10.99 5.20 -12.53
C THR A 197 -9.85 4.30 -12.99
N GLY A 198 -10.19 3.17 -13.62
CA GLY A 198 -9.19 2.29 -14.24
C GLY A 198 -8.31 1.54 -13.23
N LEU A 199 -8.77 1.36 -11.99
CA LEU A 199 -8.06 0.56 -11.00
C LEU A 199 -8.23 -0.94 -11.32
N PRO A 200 -7.26 -1.80 -10.99
CA PRO A 200 -7.45 -3.25 -11.02
C PRO A 200 -8.63 -3.66 -10.12
N PRO A 201 -9.44 -4.64 -10.53
CA PRO A 201 -10.47 -5.20 -9.66
C PRO A 201 -9.82 -5.96 -8.49
N GLY A 202 -10.58 -6.13 -7.40
CA GLY A 202 -10.14 -6.89 -6.23
C GLY A 202 -10.05 -6.04 -4.98
N TRP A 203 -8.90 -6.09 -4.32
CA TRP A 203 -8.70 -5.44 -3.02
C TRP A 203 -8.22 -4.00 -3.16
N LEU A 204 -8.73 -3.10 -2.33
CA LEU A 204 -8.22 -1.75 -2.20
C LEU A 204 -8.24 -1.23 -0.76
N SER A 205 -7.41 -0.22 -0.47
CA SER A 205 -7.44 0.57 0.76
C SER A 205 -7.30 2.04 0.39
N ILE A 206 -8.06 2.90 1.08
CA ILE A 206 -7.97 4.35 0.93
C ILE A 206 -7.16 4.89 2.09
N VAL A 207 -6.13 5.69 1.80
CA VAL A 207 -5.31 6.37 2.79
C VAL A 207 -5.47 7.88 2.63
N HIS A 208 -5.95 8.53 3.66
CA HIS A 208 -5.93 9.97 3.82
C HIS A 208 -4.63 10.38 4.52
N HIS A 209 -3.80 11.15 3.83
CA HIS A 209 -2.56 11.70 4.35
C HIS A 209 -2.77 13.16 4.75
N HIS A 210 -2.25 13.52 5.93
CA HIS A 210 -2.30 14.87 6.49
C HIS A 210 -0.89 15.29 6.91
N PRO A 211 -0.47 16.54 6.68
CA PRO A 211 0.89 16.98 7.01
C PRO A 211 1.18 16.96 8.52
N GLU A 212 0.19 17.31 9.34
CA GLU A 212 0.37 17.46 10.80
C GLU A 212 -0.14 16.27 11.64
N ASN A 213 -0.84 15.32 11.02
CA ASN A 213 -1.51 14.23 11.73
C ASN A 213 -1.14 12.88 11.11
N PRO A 214 -1.15 11.78 11.88
CA PRO A 214 -0.94 10.45 11.33
C PRO A 214 -1.92 10.13 10.19
N SER A 215 -1.43 9.48 9.14
CA SER A 215 -2.28 9.05 8.03
C SER A 215 -3.40 8.14 8.52
N THR A 216 -4.61 8.33 7.99
CA THR A 216 -5.76 7.47 8.28
C THR A 216 -6.00 6.55 7.09
N ALA A 217 -5.99 5.24 7.33
CA ALA A 217 -6.22 4.24 6.30
C ALA A 217 -7.50 3.45 6.57
N THR A 218 -8.25 3.10 5.53
CA THR A 218 -9.30 2.10 5.65
C THR A 218 -8.70 0.70 5.73
N ARG A 219 -9.43 -0.24 6.33
CA ARG A 219 -9.13 -1.67 6.09
C ARG A 219 -9.18 -1.97 4.59
N TRP A 220 -8.52 -3.06 4.18
CA TRP A 220 -8.63 -3.56 2.82
C TRP A 220 -10.08 -3.98 2.53
N LEU A 221 -10.66 -3.35 1.51
CA LEU A 221 -11.99 -3.59 0.96
C LEU A 221 -11.87 -4.49 -0.25
N ARG A 222 -12.84 -5.38 -0.46
CA ARG A 222 -12.93 -6.18 -1.68
C ARG A 222 -14.07 -5.67 -2.55
N ALA A 223 -13.75 -5.12 -3.71
CA ALA A 223 -14.73 -4.83 -4.74
C ALA A 223 -15.30 -6.15 -5.28
N ARG A 224 -16.60 -6.35 -5.16
CA ARG A 224 -17.29 -7.54 -5.70
C ARG A 224 -17.91 -7.19 -7.05
N ALA A 225 -17.85 -8.14 -7.98
CA ALA A 225 -18.59 -8.08 -9.23
C ALA A 225 -20.06 -8.45 -9.02
#